data_AF-A0AAU5KRL9-F1
#
_entry.id   AF-A0AAU5KRL9-F1
#
_cell.length_a   1.000
_cell.length_b   1.000
_cell.length_c   1.000
_cell.angle_alpha   90.00
_cell.angle_beta   90.00
_cell.angle_gamma   90.00
#
_symmetry.space_group_name_H-M   'P 1'
#
loop_
_entity.id
_entity.type
_entity.pdbx_description
1 polymer ?
#
loop_
_entity_poly.entity_id
_entity_poly.type
_entity_poly.pdbx_seq_one_letter_code
_entity_poly.pdbx_strand_id
1 'polypeptide(L)'
;MRAREGSRSQTVHGTSVRSRLDQPRTASPGLFSLPAYDPEAFGKLSERIARFLGTGRFIVWMTVVIIIWVLWNTILPPAVHFDNYPFIFLTLVLSLQASYAAPLILLAQNRQDDRDRVNMEQDRARSDRNIADTEYLAREVASLRQGLGEVATRDFIRSELQSLLKELDERRDGVEVA
;
A
#
# COMPACT_ATOMS: atom_id res chain seq x y z
N MET A 1 -19.33 23.27 -76.35
CA MET A 1 -18.12 23.32 -75.49
C MET A 1 -18.47 22.78 -74.10
N ARG A 2 -17.53 22.02 -73.52
CA ARG A 2 -17.45 21.44 -72.16
C ARG A 2 -18.04 20.05 -71.94
N ALA A 3 -17.13 19.12 -72.18
CA ALA A 3 -17.13 17.71 -71.84
C ALA A 3 -16.83 17.46 -70.36
N ARG A 4 -17.45 16.39 -69.86
CA ARG A 4 -16.93 15.28 -69.04
C ARG A 4 -15.87 15.51 -67.95
N GLU A 5 -16.27 15.11 -66.75
CA GLU A 5 -15.58 14.18 -65.83
C GLU A 5 -14.14 14.50 -65.43
N GLY A 6 -14.00 15.29 -64.36
CA GLY A 6 -12.84 15.24 -63.49
C GLY A 6 -12.95 14.04 -62.54
N SER A 7 -12.34 12.92 -62.92
CA SER A 7 -12.12 11.76 -62.06
C SER A 7 -11.13 12.12 -60.95
N ARG A 8 -11.64 12.45 -59.75
CA ARG A 8 -10.87 12.48 -58.51
C ARG A 8 -11.08 11.17 -57.77
N SER A 9 -10.27 10.18 -58.09
CA SER A 9 -10.12 8.97 -57.27
C SER A 9 -9.46 9.36 -55.95
N GLN A 10 -10.28 9.66 -54.93
CA GLN A 10 -9.84 9.64 -53.54
C GLN A 10 -9.68 8.18 -53.13
N THR A 11 -8.45 7.69 -53.17
CA THR A 11 -8.08 6.41 -52.56
C THR A 11 -8.08 6.60 -51.05
N VAL A 12 -9.19 6.18 -50.43
CA VAL A 12 -9.40 6.17 -48.98
C VAL A 12 -8.27 5.39 -48.31
N HIS A 13 -7.60 6.05 -47.36
CA HIS A 13 -6.60 5.45 -46.48
C HIS A 13 -7.14 4.14 -45.88
N GLY A 14 -6.48 3.04 -46.22
CA GLY A 14 -6.65 1.76 -45.53
C GLY A 14 -6.41 1.99 -44.04
N THR A 15 -7.50 1.96 -43.28
CA THR A 15 -7.44 2.02 -41.82
C THR A 15 -6.92 0.67 -41.36
N SER A 16 -5.61 0.55 -41.24
CA SER A 16 -5.01 -0.56 -40.51
C SER A 16 -5.53 -0.48 -39.08
N VAL A 17 -6.43 -1.42 -38.74
CA VAL A 17 -6.88 -1.63 -37.37
C VAL A 17 -5.64 -2.10 -36.60
N ARG A 18 -4.87 -1.15 -36.07
CA ARG A 18 -3.78 -1.44 -35.12
C ARG A 18 -4.44 -2.05 -33.90
N SER A 19 -4.40 -3.38 -33.83
CA SER A 19 -4.77 -4.13 -32.64
C SER A 19 -3.87 -3.64 -31.50
N ARG A 20 -4.46 -2.87 -30.58
CA ARG A 20 -3.75 -2.30 -29.43
C ARG A 20 -3.33 -3.46 -28.53
N LEU A 21 -2.02 -3.71 -28.45
CA LEU A 21 -1.38 -4.72 -27.60
C LEU A 21 -1.43 -4.39 -26.10
N ASP A 22 -2.11 -3.32 -25.72
CA ASP A 22 -2.10 -2.74 -24.37
C ASP A 22 -3.26 -3.22 -23.48
N GLN A 23 -4.05 -4.20 -23.97
CA GLN A 23 -5.08 -4.84 -23.17
C GLN A 23 -4.57 -6.22 -22.76
N PRO A 24 -4.42 -6.50 -21.44
CA PRO A 24 -4.12 -7.84 -21.00
C PRO A 24 -5.25 -8.76 -21.47
N ARG A 25 -4.91 -9.74 -22.31
CA ARG A 25 -5.86 -10.76 -22.77
C ARG A 25 -6.32 -11.52 -21.53
N THR A 26 -7.50 -11.19 -21.02
CA THR A 26 -8.20 -12.00 -20.03
C THR A 26 -8.41 -13.37 -20.66
N ALA A 27 -7.83 -14.40 -20.03
CA ALA A 27 -7.82 -15.77 -20.53
C ALA A 27 -9.25 -16.21 -20.92
N SER A 28 -9.43 -16.64 -22.17
CA SER A 28 -10.68 -17.26 -22.62
C SER A 28 -11.03 -18.44 -21.71
N PRO A 29 -12.27 -18.54 -21.20
CA PRO A 29 -12.68 -19.73 -20.46
C PRO A 29 -12.79 -20.89 -21.46
N GLY A 30 -11.80 -21.77 -21.44
CA GLY A 30 -11.84 -23.05 -22.14
C GLY A 30 -12.91 -23.96 -21.55
N LEU A 31 -13.29 -24.97 -22.34
CA LEU A 31 -14.36 -25.96 -22.16
C LEU A 31 -14.39 -26.73 -20.81
N PHE A 32 -13.46 -26.46 -19.90
CA PHE A 32 -13.40 -27.00 -18.56
C PHE A 32 -13.52 -25.85 -17.56
N SER A 33 -14.74 -25.62 -17.06
CA SER A 33 -14.99 -24.75 -15.92
C SER A 33 -14.40 -25.39 -14.66
N LEU A 34 -13.11 -25.18 -14.43
CA LEU A 34 -12.55 -25.33 -13.08
C LEU A 34 -13.40 -24.44 -12.15
N PRO A 35 -13.82 -24.91 -10.96
CA PRO A 35 -14.53 -24.08 -10.01
C PRO A 35 -13.73 -22.78 -9.84
N ALA A 36 -14.37 -21.64 -10.13
CA ALA A 36 -13.72 -20.35 -9.98
C ALA A 36 -13.25 -20.22 -8.54
N TYR A 37 -11.94 -20.34 -8.34
CA TYR A 37 -11.30 -20.10 -7.06
C TYR A 37 -11.63 -18.65 -6.67
N ASP A 38 -12.49 -18.47 -5.68
CA ASP A 38 -12.93 -17.15 -5.23
C ASP A 38 -11.84 -16.55 -4.30
N PRO A 39 -11.02 -15.60 -4.80
CA PRO A 39 -9.93 -15.03 -4.01
C PRO A 39 -10.44 -14.24 -2.79
N GLU A 40 -11.70 -13.80 -2.78
CA GLU A 40 -12.29 -13.06 -1.66
C GLU A 40 -12.65 -13.97 -0.48
N ALA A 41 -13.20 -15.16 -0.76
CA ALA A 41 -13.52 -16.16 0.26
C ALA A 41 -12.26 -16.66 0.97
N PHE A 42 -11.20 -16.96 0.19
CA PHE A 42 -9.89 -17.31 0.74
C PHE A 42 -9.27 -16.14 1.52
N GLY A 43 -9.43 -14.91 1.04
CA GLY A 43 -8.91 -13.74 1.74
C GLY A 43 -9.50 -13.53 3.13
N LYS A 44 -10.82 -13.76 3.29
CA LYS A 44 -11.51 -13.71 4.58
C LYS A 44 -11.11 -14.87 5.50
N LEU A 45 -10.92 -16.06 4.93
CA LEU A 45 -10.46 -17.24 5.66
C LEU A 45 -9.03 -17.03 6.19
N SER A 46 -8.10 -16.58 5.34
CA SER A 46 -6.72 -16.28 5.73
C SER A 46 -6.65 -15.20 6.81
N GLU A 47 -7.47 -14.15 6.73
CA GLU A 47 -7.53 -13.10 7.76
C GLU A 47 -7.99 -13.64 9.12
N ARG A 48 -8.93 -14.59 9.12
CA ARG A 48 -9.41 -15.25 10.34
C ARG A 48 -8.35 -16.20 10.91
N ILE A 49 -7.69 -16.96 10.04
CA ILE A 49 -6.60 -17.87 10.39
C ILE A 49 -5.40 -17.09 10.94
N ALA A 50 -5.00 -15.98 10.31
CA ALA A 50 -3.89 -15.13 10.76
C ALA A 50 -4.14 -14.55 12.16
N ARG A 51 -5.34 -14.01 12.41
CA ARG A 51 -5.71 -13.53 13.76
C ARG A 51 -5.77 -14.65 14.79
N PHE A 52 -6.15 -15.86 14.38
CA PHE A 52 -6.23 -17.02 15.26
C PHE A 52 -4.85 -17.58 15.62
N LEU A 53 -3.96 -17.82 14.64
CA LEU A 53 -2.61 -18.32 14.87
C LEU A 53 -1.68 -17.29 15.52
N GLY A 54 -1.86 -16.00 15.23
CA GLY A 54 -1.06 -14.93 15.82
C GLY A 54 -1.34 -14.68 17.31
N THR A 55 -2.38 -15.31 17.87
CA THR A 55 -2.76 -15.14 19.27
C THR A 55 -2.28 -16.35 20.09
N GLY A 56 -1.65 -16.13 21.26
CA GLY A 56 -1.20 -17.21 22.17
C GLY A 56 -2.29 -18.18 22.65
N ARG A 57 -3.56 -17.83 22.42
CA ARG A 57 -4.74 -18.66 22.68
C ARG A 57 -4.77 -19.97 21.87
N PHE A 58 -4.20 -20.00 20.67
CA PHE A 58 -4.12 -21.24 19.87
C PHE A 58 -3.24 -22.29 20.56
N ILE A 59 -2.06 -21.88 21.03
CA ILE A 59 -1.11 -22.76 21.71
C ILE A 59 -1.76 -23.35 22.97
N VAL A 60 -2.39 -22.50 23.79
CA VAL A 60 -3.10 -22.95 25.00
C VAL A 60 -4.17 -23.98 24.67
N TRP A 61 -5.00 -23.74 23.65
CA TRP A 61 -6.05 -24.68 23.25
C TRP A 61 -5.49 -26.01 22.75
N MET A 62 -4.43 -25.99 21.92
CA MET A 62 -3.75 -27.19 21.45
C MET A 62 -3.14 -28.00 22.61
N THR A 63 -2.49 -27.34 23.57
CA THR A 63 -1.96 -28.01 24.76
C THR A 63 -3.06 -28.68 25.58
N VAL A 64 -4.21 -28.01 25.77
CA VAL A 64 -5.35 -28.58 26.50
C VAL A 64 -5.88 -29.83 25.80
N VAL A 65 -6.02 -29.82 24.47
CA VAL A 65 -6.47 -31.00 23.72
C VAL A 65 -5.51 -32.17 23.86
N ILE A 66 -4.20 -31.93 23.76
CA ILE A 66 -3.18 -32.98 23.95
C ILE A 66 -3.27 -33.55 25.37
N ILE A 67 -3.39 -32.70 26.39
CA ILE A 67 -3.53 -33.13 27.78
C ILE A 67 -4.79 -33.99 27.94
N ILE A 68 -5.95 -33.55 27.43
CA ILE A 68 -7.20 -34.31 27.51
C ILE A 68 -7.04 -35.67 26.84
N TRP A 69 -6.41 -35.75 25.66
CA TRP A 69 -6.17 -37.01 24.95
C TRP A 69 -5.30 -37.97 25.77
N VAL A 70 -4.19 -37.48 26.32
CA VAL A 70 -3.29 -38.28 27.14
C VAL A 70 -4.01 -38.76 28.41
N LEU A 71 -4.74 -37.88 29.10
CA LEU A 71 -5.50 -38.23 30.30
C LEU A 71 -6.59 -39.27 29.99
N TRP A 72 -7.33 -39.12 28.89
CA TRP A 72 -8.33 -40.10 28.45
C TRP A 72 -7.71 -41.49 28.24
N ASN A 73 -6.55 -41.55 27.58
CA ASN A 73 -5.89 -42.81 27.27
C ASN A 73 -5.02 -43.38 28.42
N THR A 74 -4.86 -42.64 29.52
CA THR A 74 -4.05 -43.08 30.67
C THR A 74 -4.90 -43.43 31.89
N ILE A 75 -6.01 -42.72 32.12
CA ILE A 75 -6.82 -42.84 33.34
C ILE A 75 -7.96 -43.85 33.18
N LEU A 76 -8.49 -44.01 31.97
CA LEU A 76 -9.62 -44.92 31.75
C LEU A 76 -9.17 -46.39 31.82
N PRO A 77 -10.11 -47.34 32.00
CA PRO A 77 -9.77 -48.76 32.01
C PRO A 77 -9.15 -49.24 30.68
N PRO A 78 -8.27 -50.26 30.69
CA PRO A 78 -7.61 -50.76 29.48
C PRO A 78 -8.55 -51.22 28.35
N ALA A 79 -9.79 -51.58 28.70
CA ALA A 79 -10.81 -51.99 27.75
C ALA A 79 -11.32 -50.86 26.84
N VAL A 80 -11.08 -49.59 27.20
CA VAL A 80 -11.54 -48.41 26.44
C VAL A 80 -10.40 -47.49 26.00
N HIS A 81 -9.14 -47.91 26.19
CA HIS A 81 -8.00 -47.19 25.64
C HIS A 81 -8.10 -47.19 24.11
N PHE A 82 -8.19 -46.00 23.54
CA PHE A 82 -8.20 -45.82 22.09
C PHE A 82 -6.76 -45.81 21.53
N ASP A 83 -5.80 -45.27 22.28
CA ASP A 83 -4.41 -45.04 21.88
C ASP A 83 -3.46 -45.32 23.05
N ASN A 84 -2.99 -46.57 23.18
CA ASN A 84 -2.05 -46.97 24.23
C ASN A 84 -0.65 -46.38 24.00
N TYR A 85 0.13 -46.22 25.07
CA TYR A 85 1.55 -45.82 24.97
C TYR A 85 2.28 -46.73 23.96
N PRO A 86 2.91 -46.18 22.89
CA PRO A 86 3.48 -44.83 22.75
C PRO A 86 2.61 -43.75 22.04
N PHE A 87 1.28 -43.85 22.05
CA PHE A 87 0.36 -42.86 21.42
C PHE A 87 0.55 -42.69 19.91
N ILE A 88 0.45 -43.79 19.16
CA ILE A 88 0.67 -43.80 17.71
C ILE A 88 -0.37 -42.96 16.97
N PHE A 89 -1.63 -42.97 17.41
CA PHE A 89 -2.69 -42.21 16.74
C PHE A 89 -2.50 -40.70 16.92
N LEU A 90 -2.20 -40.26 18.14
CA LEU A 90 -1.87 -38.86 18.40
C LEU A 90 -0.71 -38.39 17.51
N THR A 91 0.33 -39.21 17.39
CA THR A 91 1.50 -38.92 16.56
C THR A 91 1.15 -38.83 15.07
N LEU A 92 0.32 -39.75 14.57
CA LEU A 92 -0.16 -39.74 13.19
C LEU A 92 -0.99 -38.49 12.88
N VAL A 93 -1.89 -38.11 13.78
CA VAL A 93 -2.72 -36.91 13.61
C VAL A 93 -1.86 -35.65 13.63
N LEU A 94 -0.91 -35.52 14.56
CA LEU A 94 -0.03 -34.35 14.62
C LEU A 94 0.89 -34.24 13.40
N SER A 95 1.42 -35.36 12.89
CA SER A 95 2.25 -35.34 11.69
C SER A 95 1.44 -34.96 10.44
N LEU A 96 0.23 -35.48 10.30
CA LEU A 96 -0.70 -35.08 9.24
C LEU A 96 -1.07 -33.59 9.34
N GLN A 97 -1.36 -33.11 10.56
CA GLN A 97 -1.69 -31.71 10.80
C GLN A 97 -0.56 -30.79 10.35
N ALA A 98 0.70 -31.10 10.71
CA ALA A 98 1.86 -30.33 10.27
C ALA A 98 2.03 -30.35 8.75
N SER A 99 1.83 -31.52 8.13
CA SER A 99 1.95 -31.69 6.67
C SER A 99 0.92 -30.86 5.90
N TYR A 100 -0.32 -30.77 6.36
CA TYR A 100 -1.36 -29.97 5.71
C TYR A 100 -1.30 -28.47 6.08
N ALA A 101 -0.71 -28.12 7.22
CA ALA A 101 -0.49 -26.74 7.59
C ALA A 101 0.50 -26.04 6.64
N ALA A 102 1.59 -26.71 6.25
CA ALA A 102 2.61 -26.14 5.36
C ALA A 102 2.06 -25.56 4.03
N PRO A 103 1.28 -26.28 3.21
CA PRO A 103 0.74 -25.74 1.96
C PRO A 103 -0.30 -24.63 2.19
N LEU A 104 -1.09 -24.71 3.27
CA LEU A 104 -2.02 -23.63 3.61
C LEU A 104 -1.29 -22.34 4.02
N ILE A 105 -0.20 -22.48 4.79
CA ILE A 105 0.66 -21.36 5.18
C ILE A 105 1.32 -20.76 3.94
N LEU A 106 1.85 -21.59 3.02
CA LEU A 106 2.46 -21.11 1.77
C LEU A 106 1.46 -20.32 0.90
N LEU A 107 0.21 -20.78 0.79
CA LEU A 107 -0.84 -20.04 0.08
C LEU A 107 -1.20 -18.73 0.78
N ALA A 108 -1.22 -18.71 2.12
CA ALA A 108 -1.46 -17.50 2.89
C ALA A 108 -0.30 -16.49 2.74
N GLN A 109 0.95 -16.99 2.69
CA GLN A 109 2.18 -16.20 2.53
C GLN A 109 2.27 -15.57 1.14
N ASN A 110 2.05 -16.34 0.06
CA ASN A 110 2.08 -15.79 -1.32
C ASN A 110 1.18 -14.55 -1.48
N ARG A 111 0.02 -14.55 -0.81
CA ARG A 111 -0.91 -13.42 -0.85
C ARG A 111 -0.53 -12.27 0.08
N GLN A 112 0.17 -12.54 1.18
CA GLN A 112 0.77 -11.49 2.00
C GLN A 112 1.88 -10.79 1.21
N ASP A 113 2.75 -11.56 0.56
CA ASP A 113 3.84 -11.04 -0.27
C ASP A 113 3.32 -10.16 -1.42
N ASP A 114 2.21 -10.55 -2.07
CA ASP A 114 1.56 -9.73 -3.10
C ASP A 114 1.06 -8.37 -2.57
N ARG A 115 0.44 -8.36 -1.38
CA ARG A 115 -0.02 -7.12 -0.73
C ARG A 115 1.16 -6.26 -0.29
N ASP A 116 2.18 -6.89 0.29
CA ASP A 116 3.38 -6.21 0.77
C ASP A 116 4.14 -5.58 -0.40
N ARG A 117 4.19 -6.25 -1.55
CA ARG A 117 4.74 -5.67 -2.78
C ARG A 117 4.01 -4.40 -3.21
N VAL A 118 2.67 -4.43 -3.26
CA VAL A 118 1.87 -3.24 -3.62
C VAL A 118 2.08 -2.10 -2.61
N ASN A 119 2.11 -2.42 -1.32
CA ASN A 119 2.38 -1.44 -0.27
C ASN A 119 3.77 -0.82 -0.42
N MET A 120 4.79 -1.62 -0.73
CA MET A 120 6.16 -1.13 -0.97
C MET A 120 6.25 -0.25 -2.22
N GLU A 121 5.55 -0.59 -3.30
CA GLU A 121 5.50 0.24 -4.52
C GLU A 121 4.82 1.59 -4.23
N GLN A 122 3.72 1.59 -3.46
CA GLN A 122 3.06 2.83 -3.05
C GLN A 122 3.93 3.68 -2.12
N ASP A 123 4.63 3.06 -1.18
CA ASP A 123 5.51 3.75 -0.25
C ASP A 123 6.68 4.42 -0.97
N ARG A 124 7.30 3.73 -1.94
CA ARG A 124 8.31 4.34 -2.84
C ARG A 124 7.74 5.55 -3.57
N ALA A 125 6.56 5.42 -4.20
CA ALA A 125 5.95 6.53 -4.94
C ALA A 125 5.53 7.71 -4.04
N ARG A 126 5.26 7.47 -2.75
CA ARG A 126 5.04 8.53 -1.75
C ARG A 126 6.36 9.17 -1.34
N SER A 127 7.41 8.38 -1.12
CA SER A 127 8.75 8.87 -0.78
C SER A 127 9.29 9.80 -1.87
N ASP A 128 9.16 9.41 -3.14
CA ASP A 128 9.60 10.24 -4.27
C ASP A 128 8.86 11.58 -4.32
N ARG A 129 7.54 11.57 -4.05
CA ARG A 129 6.73 12.80 -3.93
C ARG A 129 7.16 13.65 -2.75
N ASN A 130 7.39 13.06 -1.59
CA ASN A 130 7.84 13.78 -0.40
C ASN A 130 9.20 14.46 -0.62
N ILE A 131 10.12 13.79 -1.32
CA ILE A 131 11.41 14.37 -1.70
C ILE A 131 11.20 15.57 -2.63
N ALA A 132 10.36 15.42 -3.66
CA ALA A 132 10.05 16.52 -4.58
C ALA A 132 9.39 17.72 -3.87
N ASP A 133 8.44 17.49 -2.95
CA ASP A 133 7.79 18.53 -2.16
C ASP A 133 8.80 19.23 -1.23
N THR A 134 9.71 18.47 -0.63
CA THR A 134 10.77 19.03 0.22
C THR A 134 11.74 19.90 -0.60
N GLU A 135 12.12 19.47 -1.80
CA GLU A 135 12.93 20.28 -2.70
C GLU A 135 12.21 21.54 -3.16
N TYR A 136 10.91 21.45 -3.45
CA TYR A 136 10.09 22.59 -3.82
C TYR A 136 10.02 23.61 -2.67
N LEU A 137 9.69 23.16 -1.47
CA LEU A 137 9.66 24.00 -0.28
C LEU A 137 11.03 24.61 0.02
N ALA A 138 12.13 23.88 -0.15
CA ALA A 138 13.48 24.41 0.04
C ALA A 138 13.79 25.55 -0.95
N ARG A 139 13.36 25.43 -2.21
CA ARG A 139 13.52 26.49 -3.22
C ARG A 139 12.64 27.71 -2.90
N GLU A 140 11.40 27.50 -2.48
CA GLU A 140 10.51 28.59 -2.05
C GLU A 140 11.04 29.31 -0.81
N VAL A 141 11.58 28.58 0.18
CA VAL A 141 12.19 29.21 1.36
C VAL A 141 13.45 29.99 0.96
N ALA A 142 14.25 29.49 0.01
CA ALA A 142 15.42 30.21 -0.48
C ALA A 142 15.03 31.50 -1.23
N SER A 143 13.99 31.47 -2.07
CA SER A 143 13.51 32.65 -2.79
C SER A 143 12.89 33.69 -1.83
N LEU A 144 12.08 33.24 -0.86
CA LEU A 144 11.52 34.09 0.20
C LEU A 144 12.63 34.72 1.04
N ARG A 145 13.66 33.96 1.41
CA ARG A 145 14.82 34.49 2.15
C ARG A 145 15.55 35.57 1.37
N GLN A 146 15.73 35.40 0.07
CA GLN A 146 16.40 36.40 -0.77
C GLN A 146 15.55 37.67 -0.87
N GLY A 147 14.25 37.56 -1.13
CA GLY A 147 13.33 38.71 -1.18
C GLY A 147 13.21 39.45 0.15
N LEU A 148 13.15 38.73 1.28
CA LEU A 148 13.19 39.35 2.62
C LEU A 148 14.55 39.98 2.93
N GLY A 149 15.65 39.39 2.44
CA GLY A 149 16.99 39.94 2.59
C GLY A 149 17.14 41.32 1.95
N GLU A 150 16.51 41.55 0.80
CA GLU A 150 16.53 42.85 0.11
C GLU A 150 15.71 43.91 0.85
N VAL A 151 14.51 43.57 1.35
CA VAL A 151 13.61 44.52 2.04
C VAL A 151 14.03 44.79 3.50
N ALA A 152 14.61 43.80 4.18
CA ALA A 152 15.08 43.94 5.56
C ALA A 152 16.56 44.36 5.66
N THR A 153 17.12 44.98 4.62
CA THR A 153 18.50 45.47 4.70
C THR A 153 18.58 46.53 5.80
N ARG A 154 19.55 46.41 6.72
CA ARG A 154 19.76 47.33 7.85
C ARG A 154 19.71 48.80 7.43
N ASP A 155 20.23 49.11 6.25
CA ASP A 155 20.28 50.46 5.71
C ASP A 155 18.92 50.97 5.24
N PHE A 156 18.03 50.11 4.70
CA PHE A 156 16.65 50.47 4.36
C PHE A 156 15.81 50.73 5.63
N ILE A 157 15.90 49.83 6.61
CA ILE A 157 15.22 50.03 7.91
C ILE A 157 15.74 51.30 8.59
N ARG A 158 17.06 51.55 8.53
CA ARG A 158 17.66 52.78 9.07
C ARG A 158 17.18 54.02 8.31
N SER A 159 17.13 53.99 6.98
CA SER A 159 16.67 55.14 6.20
C SER A 159 15.20 55.45 6.47
N GLU A 160 14.34 54.43 6.62
CA GLU A 160 12.93 54.71 6.93
C GLU A 160 12.70 55.14 8.36
N LEU A 161 13.43 54.59 9.33
CA LEU A 161 13.39 55.12 10.69
C LEU A 161 13.86 56.58 10.74
N GLN A 162 14.90 56.94 9.99
CA GLN A 162 15.35 58.34 9.89
C GLN A 162 14.35 59.24 9.17
N SER A 163 13.74 58.76 8.09
CA SER A 163 12.69 59.45 7.34
C SER A 163 11.49 59.77 8.23
N LEU A 164 10.97 58.76 8.95
CA LEU A 164 9.85 58.90 9.88
C LEU A 164 10.21 59.81 11.08
N LEU A 165 11.42 59.70 11.62
CA LEU A 165 11.89 60.59 12.69
C LEU A 165 11.95 62.06 12.21
N LYS A 166 12.43 62.29 10.99
CA LYS A 166 12.50 63.61 10.39
C LYS A 166 11.10 64.21 10.17
N GLU A 167 10.16 63.42 9.67
CA GLU A 167 8.76 63.87 9.50
C GLU A 167 8.11 64.25 10.84
N LEU A 168 8.39 63.50 11.91
CA LEU A 168 7.88 63.82 13.25
C LEU A 168 8.50 65.09 13.84
N ASP A 169 9.79 65.33 13.64
CA ASP A 169 10.46 66.54 14.12
C ASP A 169 9.95 67.78 13.34
N GLU A 170 9.79 67.67 12.01
CA GLU A 170 9.18 68.74 11.19
C GLU A 170 7.73 69.04 11.63
N ARG A 171 6.95 68.02 12.01
CA ARG A 171 5.61 68.24 12.60
C ARG A 171 5.66 68.87 13.98
N ARG A 172 6.62 68.51 14.84
CA ARG A 172 6.77 69.12 16.17
C ARG A 172 7.14 70.59 16.04
N ASP A 173 8.12 70.90 15.21
CA ASP A 173 8.61 72.25 15.01
C ASP A 173 7.52 73.10 14.33
N GLY A 174 6.76 72.55 13.38
CA GLY A 174 5.60 73.21 12.77
C GLY A 174 4.46 73.51 13.74
N VAL A 175 4.36 72.81 14.87
CA VAL A 175 3.39 73.05 15.95
C VAL A 175 3.89 74.11 16.94
N GLU A 176 5.20 74.35 17.02
CA GLU A 176 5.82 75.36 17.90
C GLU A 176 5.79 76.79 17.31
N VAL A 177 5.52 76.94 16.01
CA VAL A 177 5.50 78.24 15.30
C VAL A 177 4.09 78.79 15.01
N ALA A 178 3.03 78.14 15.49
CA ALA A 178 1.63 78.56 15.34
C ALA A 178 1.02 79.00 16.68
#